data_AF-E6MHQ9-F1
#
_entry.id   AF-E6MHQ9-F1
#
_cell.length_a   1.000
_cell.length_b   1.000
_cell.length_c   1.000
_cell.angle_alpha   90.00
_cell.angle_beta   90.00
_cell.angle_gamma   90.00
#
_symmetry.space_group_name_H-M   'P 1'
#
loop_
_entity.id
_entity.type
_entity.pdbx_description
1 polymer ?
#
loop_
_entity_poly.entity_id
_entity_poly.type
_entity_poly.pdbx_seq_one_letter_code
_entity_poly.pdbx_strand_id
1 'polypeptide(L)'
;MMGKAKGDAMLKEKSLVPEECDFCDELCAMDIPLLQGIPEDQKRELLAGADRVQAPRASLLFQEGDPADTIWIIRCGQVKLCRYEADGREQIIGIFDRYEAIWEGLFLDNSTYPYSAECLTPVEACGIHLKALQAVLASPEVAMDVIIMLSRKLHDANIRNMLLTTRKPESRVAGFLLYRKERSTEAWISLKLEDIAASLNLRPETVSRKLRELEKLGLIERIGRGRLHILDYGGLKALYDGDADE
;
A
#
# COMPACT_ATOMS: atom_id res chain seq x y z
N MET A 1 -26.88 37.42 17.25
CA MET A 1 -25.43 37.35 16.96
C MET A 1 -24.79 36.46 18.00
N MET A 2 -23.92 35.54 17.55
CA MET A 2 -23.09 34.59 18.32
C MET A 2 -23.85 33.58 19.21
N GLY A 3 -23.50 32.29 19.26
CA GLY A 3 -22.39 31.56 18.66
C GLY A 3 -22.60 30.05 18.93
N LYS A 4 -22.09 29.24 17.99
CA LYS A 4 -22.11 27.77 18.00
C LYS A 4 -21.31 27.21 19.18
N ALA A 5 -21.74 26.07 19.72
CA ALA A 5 -20.84 25.07 20.29
C ALA A 5 -21.32 23.68 19.84
N LYS A 6 -20.58 23.11 18.90
CA LYS A 6 -20.58 21.67 18.61
C LYS A 6 -19.83 21.01 19.77
N GLY A 7 -20.48 20.10 20.48
CA GLY A 7 -19.83 19.19 21.41
C GLY A 7 -19.60 17.87 20.69
N ASP A 8 -18.32 17.53 20.50
CA ASP A 8 -17.87 16.20 20.12
C ASP A 8 -18.35 15.18 21.15
N ALA A 9 -19.15 14.23 20.70
CA ALA A 9 -19.58 13.11 21.52
C ALA A 9 -18.65 11.92 21.26
N MET A 10 -17.71 11.76 22.19
CA MET A 10 -17.01 10.53 22.51
C MET A 10 -17.96 9.32 22.50
N LEU A 11 -17.58 8.27 21.78
CA LEU A 11 -18.02 6.89 22.01
C LEU A 11 -16.75 6.12 22.40
N LYS A 12 -16.37 6.17 23.68
CA LYS A 12 -16.61 5.16 24.73
C LYS A 12 -15.94 3.80 24.46
N GLU A 13 -14.88 3.56 25.23
CA GLU A 13 -14.29 2.26 25.51
C GLU A 13 -15.34 1.22 25.97
N LYS A 14 -15.21 0.01 25.43
CA LYS A 14 -15.37 -1.22 26.22
C LYS A 14 -14.55 -2.33 25.58
N SER A 15 -13.48 -2.72 26.28
CA SER A 15 -12.69 -3.92 26.05
C SER A 15 -13.58 -5.17 26.03
N LEU A 16 -13.46 -5.95 24.97
CA LEU A 16 -13.58 -7.41 24.95
C LEU A 16 -12.73 -7.90 23.78
N VAL A 17 -11.58 -8.48 24.07
CA VAL A 17 -10.81 -9.29 23.12
C VAL A 17 -11.74 -10.42 22.64
N PRO A 18 -12.05 -10.56 21.34
CA PRO A 18 -12.28 -11.89 20.83
C PRO A 18 -10.90 -12.56 20.74
N GLU A 19 -10.74 -13.69 21.41
CA GLU A 19 -9.53 -14.54 21.34
C GLU A 19 -9.20 -14.97 19.90
N GLU A 20 -10.13 -14.76 18.96
CA GLU A 20 -10.00 -15.11 17.56
C GLU A 20 -10.21 -13.86 16.69
N CYS A 21 -9.27 -13.60 15.79
CA CYS A 21 -9.61 -12.81 14.61
C CYS A 21 -10.55 -13.70 13.77
N ASP A 22 -11.83 -13.34 13.62
CA ASP A 22 -12.82 -14.09 12.82
C ASP A 22 -12.37 -14.38 11.37
N PHE A 23 -11.29 -13.75 10.89
CA PHE A 23 -10.71 -13.91 9.56
C PHE A 23 -9.24 -14.34 9.56
N CYS A 24 -8.67 -14.68 10.71
CA CYS A 24 -7.22 -14.88 10.83
C CYS A 24 -6.88 -15.98 11.84
N ASP A 25 -6.49 -17.14 11.34
CA ASP A 25 -5.63 -18.07 12.07
C ASP A 25 -4.41 -17.29 12.61
N GLU A 26 -3.94 -17.67 13.80
CA GLU A 26 -2.98 -17.00 14.70
C GLU A 26 -1.63 -16.53 14.10
N LEU A 27 -1.40 -16.69 12.79
CA LEU A 27 -0.14 -16.47 12.08
C LEU A 27 0.02 -15.08 11.41
N CYS A 28 -1.03 -14.26 11.37
CA CYS A 28 -1.13 -13.13 10.43
C CYS A 28 -0.07 -12.01 10.56
N ALA A 29 0.55 -11.83 11.73
CA ALA A 29 1.52 -10.75 11.95
C ALA A 29 2.94 -11.21 12.30
N MET A 30 3.17 -12.51 12.47
CA MET A 30 4.49 -13.05 12.81
C MET A 30 5.43 -13.13 11.59
N ASP A 31 4.84 -13.22 10.39
CA ASP A 31 5.55 -13.35 9.10
C ASP A 31 5.74 -12.04 8.36
N ILE A 32 5.35 -10.90 8.96
CA ILE A 32 5.54 -9.59 8.35
C ILE A 32 7.05 -9.37 8.16
N PRO A 33 7.54 -9.05 6.95
CA PRO A 33 8.96 -8.84 6.70
C PRO A 33 9.63 -7.86 7.66
N LEU A 34 8.88 -6.84 8.10
CA LEU A 34 9.31 -5.85 9.09
C LEU A 34 9.64 -6.43 10.47
N LEU A 35 8.94 -7.50 10.87
CA LEU A 35 9.07 -8.06 12.22
C LEU A 35 9.91 -9.34 12.23
N GLN A 36 10.59 -9.73 11.14
CA GLN A 36 11.16 -11.09 11.01
C GLN A 36 12.24 -11.42 12.05
N GLY A 37 13.22 -10.55 12.27
CA GLY A 37 14.32 -10.73 13.23
C GLY A 37 14.03 -10.20 14.64
N ILE A 38 12.78 -9.81 14.93
CA ILE A 38 12.34 -9.58 16.30
C ILE A 38 12.10 -10.95 16.98
N PRO A 39 12.61 -11.19 18.20
CA PRO A 39 12.26 -12.38 18.98
C PRO A 39 10.75 -12.59 19.13
N GLU A 40 10.26 -13.82 19.10
CA GLU A 40 8.80 -14.09 19.11
C GLU A 40 8.06 -13.51 20.30
N ASP A 41 8.67 -13.51 21.48
CA ASP A 41 8.16 -12.88 22.70
C ASP A 41 7.98 -11.37 22.53
N GLN A 42 8.96 -10.71 21.92
CA GLN A 42 8.91 -9.28 21.62
C GLN A 42 7.92 -8.95 20.49
N LYS A 43 7.78 -9.82 19.47
CA LYS A 43 6.72 -9.67 18.46
C LYS A 43 5.35 -9.75 19.11
N ARG A 44 5.13 -10.72 19.99
CA ARG A 44 3.85 -10.87 20.72
C ARG A 44 3.54 -9.63 21.56
N GLU A 45 4.54 -9.07 22.23
CA GLU A 45 4.38 -7.83 23.00
C GLU A 45 4.00 -6.63 22.11
N LEU A 46 4.72 -6.44 20.99
CA LEU A 46 4.41 -5.39 20.01
C LEU A 46 2.99 -5.53 19.44
N LEU A 47 2.59 -6.76 19.09
CA LEU A 47 1.30 -7.04 18.50
C LEU A 47 0.15 -6.99 19.51
N ALA A 48 0.42 -7.26 20.79
CA ALA A 48 -0.55 -7.09 21.87
C ALA A 48 -0.85 -5.61 22.13
N GLY A 49 0.15 -4.73 21.97
CA GLY A 49 0.01 -3.28 22.08
C GLY A 49 -0.39 -2.57 20.78
N ALA A 50 -0.64 -3.31 19.69
CA ALA A 50 -0.98 -2.72 18.40
C ALA A 50 -2.47 -2.34 18.30
N ASP A 51 -2.74 -1.18 17.73
CA ASP A 51 -4.09 -0.75 17.39
C ASP A 51 -4.66 -1.63 16.28
N ARG A 52 -5.94 -1.99 16.38
CA ARG A 52 -6.66 -2.71 15.34
C ARG A 52 -7.68 -1.79 14.70
N VAL A 53 -7.59 -1.62 13.39
CA VAL A 53 -8.46 -0.72 12.63
C VAL A 53 -9.20 -1.49 11.56
N GLN A 54 -10.52 -1.29 11.52
CA GLN A 54 -11.36 -1.67 10.40
C GLN A 54 -11.82 -0.39 9.70
N ALA A 55 -11.56 -0.30 8.41
CA ALA A 55 -11.84 0.87 7.61
C ALA A 55 -12.67 0.47 6.38
N PRO A 56 -13.84 1.10 6.14
CA PRO A 56 -14.61 0.81 4.94
C PRO A 56 -13.90 1.29 3.67
N ARG A 57 -14.37 0.82 2.52
CA ARG A 57 -13.91 1.36 1.24
C ARG A 57 -14.08 2.89 1.18
N ALA A 58 -13.11 3.57 0.60
CA ALA A 58 -13.05 5.02 0.40
C ALA A 58 -12.93 5.86 1.69
N SER A 59 -12.62 5.24 2.84
CA SER A 59 -12.18 5.98 4.03
C SER A 59 -10.66 6.11 4.09
N LEU A 60 -10.19 7.03 4.94
CA LEU A 60 -8.77 7.26 5.18
C LEU A 60 -8.32 6.54 6.47
N LEU A 61 -7.16 5.87 6.42
CA LEU A 61 -6.46 5.42 7.63
C LEU A 61 -5.78 6.59 8.35
N PHE A 62 -5.19 7.49 7.58
CA PHE A 62 -4.59 8.74 8.03
C PHE A 62 -4.57 9.74 6.87
N GLN A 63 -4.40 11.02 7.19
CA GLN A 63 -4.31 12.12 6.25
C GLN A 63 -2.88 12.63 6.11
N GLU A 64 -2.61 13.26 4.97
CA GLU A 64 -1.40 14.04 4.77
C GLU A 64 -1.31 15.14 5.85
N GLY A 65 -0.15 15.24 6.50
CA GLY A 65 0.10 16.20 7.58
C GLY A 65 -0.26 15.70 8.98
N ASP A 66 -0.96 14.56 9.12
CA ASP A 66 -1.17 13.94 10.43
C ASP A 66 0.18 13.51 11.05
N PRO A 67 0.30 13.49 12.39
CA PRO A 67 1.50 12.96 13.04
C PRO A 67 1.81 11.53 12.59
N ALA A 68 3.03 11.29 12.14
CA ALA A 68 3.50 9.98 11.73
C ALA A 68 4.19 9.28 12.91
N ASP A 69 3.40 8.59 13.73
CA ASP A 69 3.88 7.84 14.89
C ASP A 69 3.53 6.35 14.85
N THR A 70 2.90 5.88 13.77
CA THR A 70 2.33 4.53 13.69
C THR A 70 2.68 3.85 12.37
N ILE A 71 3.17 2.62 12.44
CA ILE A 71 3.37 1.75 11.28
C ILE A 71 2.08 0.98 11.05
N TRP A 72 1.52 1.13 9.86
CA TRP A 72 0.29 0.45 9.49
C TRP A 72 0.59 -0.80 8.68
N ILE A 73 0.17 -1.96 9.16
CA ILE A 73 0.26 -3.22 8.42
C ILE A 73 -1.12 -3.58 7.91
N ILE A 74 -1.24 -3.77 6.59
CA ILE A 74 -2.50 -4.20 5.98
C ILE A 74 -2.69 -5.70 6.20
N ARG A 75 -3.73 -6.11 6.91
CA ARG A 75 -4.06 -7.52 7.14
C ARG A 75 -5.00 -8.08 6.09
N CYS A 76 -5.93 -7.24 5.65
CA CYS A 76 -6.89 -7.54 4.61
C CYS A 76 -7.20 -6.27 3.81
N GLY A 77 -7.47 -6.45 2.52
CA GLY A 77 -7.81 -5.35 1.62
C GLY A 77 -6.62 -4.64 1.00
N GLN A 78 -6.89 -3.47 0.44
CA GLN A 78 -5.93 -2.66 -0.31
C GLN A 78 -6.03 -1.20 0.11
N VAL A 79 -4.88 -0.56 0.28
CA VAL A 79 -4.76 0.86 0.62
C VAL A 79 -3.87 1.55 -0.42
N LYS A 80 -4.27 2.72 -0.89
CA LYS A 80 -3.38 3.60 -1.67
C LYS A 80 -2.80 4.70 -0.80
N LEU A 81 -1.53 5.02 -1.02
CA LEU A 81 -0.96 6.30 -0.63
C LEU A 81 -1.13 7.28 -1.77
N CYS A 82 -1.77 8.40 -1.51
CA CYS A 82 -2.08 9.41 -2.50
C CYS A 82 -1.89 10.83 -1.96
N ARG A 83 -1.65 11.75 -2.87
CA ARG A 83 -1.75 13.19 -2.64
C ARG A 83 -2.61 13.83 -3.72
N TYR A 84 -3.16 14.99 -3.41
CA TYR A 84 -3.96 15.77 -4.35
C TYR A 84 -3.22 17.06 -4.67
N GLU A 85 -3.00 17.31 -5.95
CA GLU A 85 -2.43 18.57 -6.44
C GLU A 85 -3.44 19.72 -6.30
N ALA A 86 -2.98 20.97 -6.41
CA ALA A 86 -3.83 22.15 -6.26
C ALA A 86 -4.98 22.23 -7.29
N ASP A 87 -4.83 21.56 -8.44
CA ASP A 87 -5.86 21.43 -9.48
C ASP A 87 -6.83 20.26 -9.24
N GLY A 88 -6.70 19.55 -8.13
CA GLY A 88 -7.50 18.39 -7.74
C GLY A 88 -7.04 17.08 -8.38
N ARG A 89 -5.93 17.08 -9.14
CA ARG A 89 -5.38 15.86 -9.72
C ARG A 89 -4.82 14.96 -8.63
N GLU A 90 -5.29 13.72 -8.60
CA GLU A 90 -4.75 12.69 -7.72
C GLU A 90 -3.43 12.13 -8.27
N GLN A 91 -2.44 12.01 -7.39
CA GLN A 91 -1.22 11.26 -7.64
C GLN A 91 -1.11 10.11 -6.63
N ILE A 92 -1.05 8.87 -7.13
CA ILE A 92 -0.85 7.69 -6.29
C ILE A 92 0.65 7.38 -6.17
N ILE A 93 1.15 7.41 -4.94
CA ILE A 93 2.54 7.11 -4.56
C ILE A 93 2.76 5.62 -4.32
N GLY A 94 1.72 4.87 -3.95
CA GLY A 94 1.80 3.43 -3.76
C GLY A 94 0.44 2.79 -3.53
N ILE A 95 0.35 1.49 -3.82
CA ILE A 95 -0.79 0.66 -3.47
C ILE A 95 -0.21 -0.49 -2.67
N PHE A 96 -0.77 -0.68 -1.47
CA PHE A 96 -0.32 -1.60 -0.45
C PHE A 96 -1.36 -2.70 -0.29
N ASP A 97 -0.92 -3.94 -0.41
CA ASP A 97 -1.74 -5.14 -0.24
C ASP A 97 -1.55 -5.76 1.15
N ARG A 98 -2.30 -6.84 1.38
CA ARG A 98 -2.11 -7.75 2.50
C ARG A 98 -0.63 -8.05 2.76
N TYR A 99 -0.24 -7.88 4.02
CA TYR A 99 1.10 -8.04 4.59
C TYR A 99 2.14 -6.99 4.22
N GLU A 100 1.78 -5.98 3.44
CA GLU A 100 2.62 -4.81 3.25
C GLU A 100 2.43 -3.80 4.38
N ALA A 101 3.52 -3.10 4.71
CA ALA A 101 3.56 -2.11 5.77
C ALA A 101 3.74 -0.69 5.20
N ILE A 102 2.98 0.24 5.76
CA ILE A 102 3.03 1.68 5.49
C ILE A 102 3.72 2.35 6.66
N TRP A 103 4.85 2.99 6.39
CA TRP A 103 5.70 3.62 7.41
C TRP A 103 6.25 4.99 6.95
N GLU A 104 5.64 5.60 5.93
CA GLU A 104 6.14 6.84 5.35
C GLU A 104 6.20 7.99 6.36
N GLY A 105 7.33 8.69 6.39
CA GLY A 105 7.54 9.86 7.26
C GLY A 105 7.92 9.54 8.71
N LEU A 106 7.78 8.29 9.18
CA LEU A 106 7.95 7.95 10.60
C LEU A 106 9.35 8.20 11.17
N PHE A 107 10.40 8.02 10.37
CA PHE A 107 11.80 8.14 10.82
C PHE A 107 12.43 9.50 10.50
N LEU A 108 11.61 10.50 10.12
CA LEU A 108 12.07 11.86 9.81
C LEU A 108 11.85 12.81 10.99
N ASP A 109 12.65 13.87 11.09
CA ASP A 109 12.42 14.95 12.07
C ASP A 109 11.05 15.62 11.83
N ASN A 110 10.32 15.95 12.91
CA ASN A 110 8.93 16.42 12.85
C ASN A 110 8.03 15.47 12.03
N SER A 111 8.05 14.19 12.37
CA SER A 111 7.40 13.10 11.63
C SER A 111 5.91 13.37 11.39
N THR A 112 5.56 13.67 10.15
CA THR A 112 4.18 13.73 9.66
C THR A 112 4.03 12.82 8.45
N TYR A 113 2.83 12.28 8.22
CA TYR A 113 2.58 11.50 7.03
C TYR A 113 2.65 12.40 5.79
N PRO A 114 3.53 12.12 4.82
CA PRO A 114 3.69 12.96 3.63
C PRO A 114 2.56 12.78 2.60
N TYR A 115 1.70 11.78 2.80
CA TYR A 115 0.62 11.39 1.90
C TYR A 115 -0.60 10.97 2.73
N SER A 116 -1.77 10.93 2.11
CA SER A 116 -2.97 10.33 2.70
C SER A 116 -3.04 8.84 2.36
N ALA A 117 -3.58 8.03 3.28
CA ALA A 117 -3.79 6.59 3.07
C ALA A 117 -5.28 6.28 2.89
N GLU A 118 -5.73 6.03 1.65
CA GLU A 118 -7.13 5.76 1.30
C GLU A 118 -7.39 4.27 1.03
N CYS A 119 -8.46 3.73 1.60
CA CYS A 119 -8.85 2.34 1.46
C CYS A 119 -9.52 2.08 0.09
N LEU A 120 -8.88 1.30 -0.78
CA LEU A 120 -9.44 0.92 -2.09
C LEU A 120 -10.53 -0.16 -1.99
N THR A 121 -10.47 -0.96 -0.93
CA THR A 121 -11.45 -1.98 -0.53
C THR A 121 -11.81 -1.77 0.95
N PRO A 122 -12.74 -2.52 1.55
CA PRO A 122 -12.75 -2.67 3.00
C PRO A 122 -11.38 -3.20 3.46
N VAL A 123 -10.85 -2.62 4.53
CA VAL A 123 -9.49 -2.87 5.03
C VAL A 123 -9.54 -3.23 6.51
N GLU A 124 -8.71 -4.20 6.88
CA GLU A 124 -8.30 -4.43 8.25
C GLU A 124 -6.80 -4.16 8.37
N ALA A 125 -6.39 -3.40 9.36
CA ALA A 125 -5.00 -3.03 9.57
C ALA A 125 -4.59 -3.13 11.05
N CYS A 126 -3.30 -3.38 11.29
CA CYS A 126 -2.66 -3.21 12.59
C CYS A 126 -1.82 -1.93 12.60
N GLY A 127 -1.97 -1.09 13.62
CA GLY A 127 -1.11 0.06 13.89
C GLY A 127 -0.11 -0.25 14.99
N ILE A 128 1.19 -0.31 14.65
CA ILE A 128 2.27 -0.46 15.62
C ILE A 128 2.88 0.91 15.88
N HIS A 129 2.74 1.43 17.10
CA HIS A 129 3.35 2.71 17.45
C HIS A 129 4.88 2.64 17.40
N LEU A 130 5.50 3.68 16.85
CA LEU A 130 6.94 3.82 16.70
C LEU A 130 7.66 3.70 18.05
N LYS A 131 7.07 4.25 19.13
CA LYS A 131 7.64 4.14 20.49
C LYS A 131 7.73 2.70 20.97
N ALA A 132 6.72 1.88 20.67
CA ALA A 132 6.74 0.46 21.01
C ALA A 132 7.83 -0.26 20.21
N LEU A 133 7.94 0.02 18.90
CA LEU A 133 9.01 -0.52 18.07
C LEU A 133 10.40 -0.08 18.57
N GLN A 134 10.57 1.18 18.97
CA GLN A 134 11.82 1.72 19.51
C GLN A 134 12.27 1.04 20.80
N ALA A 135 11.35 0.62 21.66
CA ALA A 135 11.69 -0.15 22.86
C ALA A 135 12.33 -1.51 22.51
N VAL A 136 11.99 -2.07 21.35
CA VAL A 136 12.46 -3.35 20.83
C VAL A 136 13.71 -3.20 19.95
N LEU A 137 13.97 -2.01 19.39
CA LEU A 137 15.12 -1.68 18.55
C LEU A 137 16.49 -1.71 19.25
N ALA A 138 16.55 -2.04 20.55
CA ALA A 138 17.81 -2.18 21.28
C ALA A 138 18.66 -3.40 20.80
N SER A 139 18.07 -4.33 20.05
CA SER A 139 18.75 -5.49 19.47
C SER A 139 19.35 -5.16 18.09
N PRO A 140 20.63 -5.48 17.83
CA PRO A 140 21.27 -5.31 16.51
C PRO A 140 20.54 -6.03 15.37
N GLU A 141 19.89 -7.16 15.66
CA GLU A 141 19.11 -7.95 14.71
C GLU A 141 17.91 -7.14 14.20
N VAL A 142 17.16 -6.48 15.10
CA VAL A 142 16.01 -5.64 14.75
C VAL A 142 16.44 -4.40 13.96
N ALA A 143 17.59 -3.81 14.31
CA ALA A 143 18.16 -2.71 13.53
C ALA A 143 18.50 -3.12 12.09
N MET A 144 19.03 -4.33 11.90
CA MET A 144 19.30 -4.88 10.57
C MET A 144 18.02 -5.08 9.75
N ASP A 145 16.93 -5.54 10.37
CA ASP A 145 15.64 -5.69 9.68
C ASP A 145 15.09 -4.35 9.19
N VAL A 146 15.22 -3.29 10.00
CA VAL A 146 14.85 -1.93 9.58
C VAL A 146 15.68 -1.50 8.37
N ILE A 147 17.00 -1.79 8.35
CA ILE A 147 17.87 -1.50 7.20
C ILE A 147 17.43 -2.29 5.96
N ILE A 148 17.10 -3.57 6.11
CA ILE A 148 16.60 -4.42 5.01
C ILE A 148 15.29 -3.85 4.47
N MET A 149 14.37 -3.42 5.34
CA MET A 149 13.11 -2.79 4.95
C MET A 149 13.35 -1.48 4.20
N LEU A 150 14.20 -0.58 4.72
CA LEU A 150 14.60 0.66 4.05
C LEU A 150 15.18 0.38 2.66
N SER A 151 16.03 -0.65 2.55
CA SER A 151 16.65 -1.07 1.29
C SER A 151 15.63 -1.59 0.27
N ARG A 152 14.68 -2.44 0.70
CA ARG A 152 13.58 -2.92 -0.15
C ARG A 152 12.72 -1.75 -0.65
N LYS A 153 12.38 -0.83 0.25
CA LYS A 153 11.55 0.33 -0.08
C LYS A 153 12.26 1.31 -1.02
N LEU A 154 13.58 1.50 -0.87
CA LEU A 154 14.38 2.24 -1.84
C LEU A 154 14.43 1.55 -3.20
N HIS A 155 14.58 0.22 -3.22
CA HIS A 155 14.53 -0.56 -4.45
C HIS A 155 13.17 -0.41 -5.16
N ASP A 156 12.06 -0.50 -4.41
CA ASP A 156 10.72 -0.32 -4.93
C ASP A 156 10.48 1.09 -5.48
N ALA A 157 10.98 2.12 -4.77
CA ALA A 157 10.94 3.50 -5.24
C ALA A 157 11.72 3.66 -6.56
N ASN A 158 12.86 2.99 -6.71
CA ASN A 158 13.63 2.99 -7.96
C ASN A 158 12.88 2.29 -9.10
N ILE A 159 12.27 1.12 -8.88
CA ILE A 159 11.43 0.45 -9.89
C ILE A 159 10.29 1.38 -10.32
N ARG A 160 9.62 2.03 -9.36
CA ARG A 160 8.53 2.96 -9.66
C ARG A 160 9.01 4.17 -10.47
N ASN A 161 10.17 4.73 -10.11
CA ASN A 161 10.79 5.80 -10.87
C ASN A 161 11.09 5.36 -12.31
N MET A 162 11.62 4.15 -12.50
CA MET A 162 11.87 3.59 -13.84
C MET A 162 10.57 3.55 -14.66
N LEU A 163 9.47 3.02 -14.09
CA LEU A 163 8.16 3.00 -14.75
C LEU A 163 7.69 4.40 -15.18
N LEU A 164 7.90 5.41 -14.33
CA LEU A 164 7.51 6.79 -14.62
C LEU A 164 8.40 7.45 -15.69
N THR A 165 9.66 7.04 -15.80
CA THR A 165 10.60 7.50 -16.83
C THR A 165 10.45 6.78 -18.17
N THR A 166 9.80 5.61 -18.22
CA THR A 166 9.50 4.89 -19.46
C THR A 166 8.71 5.79 -20.41
N ARG A 167 9.24 5.99 -21.63
CA ARG A 167 8.70 6.98 -22.58
C ARG A 167 7.39 6.54 -23.21
N LYS A 168 7.25 5.26 -23.61
CA LYS A 168 6.01 4.82 -24.27
C LYS A 168 4.95 4.49 -23.22
N PRO A 169 3.74 5.06 -23.32
CA PRO A 169 2.65 4.78 -22.38
C PRO A 169 2.24 3.31 -22.30
N GLU A 170 2.48 2.57 -23.39
CA GLU A 170 2.24 1.13 -23.51
C GLU A 170 3.17 0.31 -22.62
N SER A 171 4.48 0.50 -22.75
CA SER A 171 5.49 -0.16 -21.91
C SER A 171 5.30 0.21 -20.44
N ARG A 172 4.93 1.47 -20.15
CA ARG A 172 4.58 1.88 -18.78
C ARG A 172 3.39 1.11 -18.20
N VAL A 173 2.33 0.90 -18.99
CA VAL A 173 1.17 0.11 -18.55
C VAL A 173 1.57 -1.35 -18.34
N ALA A 174 2.34 -1.95 -19.26
CA ALA A 174 2.83 -3.32 -19.12
C ALA A 174 3.67 -3.50 -17.86
N GLY A 175 4.66 -2.63 -17.65
CA GLY A 175 5.52 -2.63 -16.46
C GLY A 175 4.74 -2.48 -15.15
N PHE A 176 3.71 -1.63 -15.14
CA PHE A 176 2.83 -1.52 -13.96
C PHE A 176 2.07 -2.81 -13.66
N LEU A 177 1.56 -3.51 -14.67
CA LEU A 177 0.85 -4.78 -14.45
C LEU A 177 1.80 -5.85 -13.91
N LEU A 178 3.04 -5.92 -14.43
CA LEU A 178 4.07 -6.83 -13.93
C LEU A 178 4.41 -6.51 -12.47
N TYR A 179 4.74 -5.24 -12.19
CA TYR A 179 4.98 -4.74 -10.83
C TYR A 179 3.85 -5.09 -9.88
N ARG A 180 2.60 -4.94 -10.31
CA ARG A 180 1.43 -5.23 -9.49
C ARG A 180 1.22 -6.73 -9.25
N LYS A 181 1.53 -7.57 -10.24
CA LYS A 181 1.41 -9.03 -10.16
C LYS A 181 2.39 -9.65 -9.17
N GLU A 182 3.60 -9.10 -9.08
CA GLU A 182 4.64 -9.55 -8.14
C GLU A 182 4.26 -9.29 -6.67
N ARG A 183 3.40 -8.29 -6.42
CA ARG A 183 2.99 -7.86 -5.08
C ARG A 183 1.60 -8.34 -4.67
N SER A 184 0.76 -8.68 -5.65
CA SER A 184 -0.55 -9.26 -5.38
C SER A 184 -0.44 -10.77 -5.16
N THR A 185 -1.00 -11.24 -4.05
CA THR A 185 -1.26 -12.67 -3.83
C THR A 185 -2.47 -13.16 -4.64
N GLU A 186 -3.26 -12.25 -5.23
CA GLU A 186 -4.38 -12.60 -6.09
C GLU A 186 -3.93 -12.99 -7.51
N ALA A 187 -4.77 -13.81 -8.15
CA ALA A 187 -4.62 -14.18 -9.57
C ALA A 187 -4.97 -13.03 -10.53
N TRP A 188 -5.64 -11.99 -10.04
CA TRP A 188 -6.11 -10.84 -10.80
C TRP A 188 -5.64 -9.53 -10.18
N ILE A 189 -5.51 -8.50 -11.01
CA ILE A 189 -5.29 -7.13 -10.59
C ILE A 189 -6.65 -6.44 -10.54
N SER A 190 -7.09 -6.10 -9.33
CA SER A 190 -8.41 -5.51 -9.05
C SER A 190 -8.31 -4.00 -8.78
N LEU A 191 -8.06 -3.20 -9.81
CA LEU A 191 -7.93 -1.73 -9.69
C LEU A 191 -8.87 -1.00 -10.63
N LYS A 192 -9.37 0.17 -10.20
CA LYS A 192 -10.11 1.05 -11.11
C LYS A 192 -9.17 1.61 -12.16
N LEU A 193 -9.72 1.95 -13.32
CA LEU A 193 -8.96 2.55 -14.41
C LEU A 193 -8.29 3.86 -13.98
N GLU A 194 -8.99 4.63 -13.15
CA GLU A 194 -8.53 5.90 -12.60
C GLU A 194 -7.32 5.70 -11.68
N ASP A 195 -7.33 4.68 -10.82
CA ASP A 195 -6.21 4.37 -9.92
C ASP A 195 -4.97 3.92 -10.71
N ILE A 196 -5.15 3.14 -11.79
CA ILE A 196 -4.04 2.76 -12.69
C ILE A 196 -3.46 4.00 -13.38
N ALA A 197 -4.33 4.90 -13.85
CA ALA A 197 -3.92 6.12 -14.52
C ALA A 197 -3.16 7.08 -13.58
N ALA A 198 -3.67 7.27 -12.37
CA ALA A 198 -3.03 8.07 -11.32
C ALA A 198 -1.69 7.49 -10.87
N SER A 199 -1.56 6.15 -10.84
CA SER A 199 -0.29 5.48 -10.52
C SER A 199 0.79 5.69 -11.58
N LEU A 200 0.40 5.90 -12.84
CA LEU A 200 1.30 6.01 -13.99
C LEU A 200 1.50 7.45 -14.51
N ASN A 201 0.87 8.43 -13.86
CA ASN A 201 0.77 9.81 -14.34
C ASN A 201 0.21 9.92 -15.77
N LEU A 202 -0.67 9.00 -16.16
CA LEU A 202 -1.34 8.97 -17.46
C LEU A 202 -2.79 9.45 -17.34
N ARG A 203 -3.41 9.76 -18.48
CA ARG A 203 -4.86 10.01 -18.55
C ARG A 203 -5.63 8.67 -18.59
N PRO A 204 -6.80 8.54 -17.93
CA PRO A 204 -7.61 7.32 -17.97
C PRO A 204 -7.90 6.82 -19.39
N GLU A 205 -8.14 7.73 -20.35
CA GLU A 205 -8.38 7.39 -21.76
C GLU A 205 -7.16 6.73 -22.41
N THR A 206 -5.95 7.22 -22.08
CA THR A 206 -4.69 6.63 -22.57
C THR A 206 -4.51 5.21 -22.02
N VAL A 207 -4.71 5.03 -20.71
CA VAL A 207 -4.61 3.70 -20.07
C VAL A 207 -5.66 2.75 -20.65
N SER A 208 -6.90 3.21 -20.82
CA SER A 208 -7.98 2.41 -21.39
C SER A 208 -7.63 1.90 -22.80
N ARG A 209 -7.11 2.79 -23.65
CA ARG A 209 -6.65 2.45 -25.00
C ARG A 209 -5.52 1.43 -24.97
N LYS A 210 -4.49 1.64 -24.13
CA LYS A 210 -3.34 0.73 -24.03
C LYS A 210 -3.72 -0.64 -23.48
N LEU A 211 -4.57 -0.70 -22.47
CA LEU A 211 -5.10 -1.99 -21.99
C LEU A 211 -5.89 -2.75 -23.07
N ARG A 212 -6.66 -2.06 -23.93
CA ARG A 212 -7.35 -2.72 -25.07
C ARG A 212 -6.37 -3.24 -26.12
N GLU A 213 -5.25 -2.55 -26.33
CA GLU A 213 -4.20 -3.02 -27.24
C GLU A 213 -3.52 -4.28 -26.68
N LEU A 214 -3.15 -4.29 -25.40
CA LEU A 214 -2.61 -5.48 -24.73
C LEU A 214 -3.58 -6.68 -24.76
N GLU A 215 -4.88 -6.43 -24.60
CA GLU A 215 -5.93 -7.44 -24.70
C GLU A 215 -6.04 -8.02 -26.12
N LYS A 216 -5.98 -7.17 -27.15
CA LYS A 216 -5.95 -7.62 -28.56
C LYS A 216 -4.72 -8.45 -28.90
N LEU A 217 -3.59 -8.18 -28.24
CA LEU A 217 -2.36 -8.96 -28.37
C LEU A 217 -2.41 -10.29 -27.58
N GLY A 218 -3.48 -10.57 -26.84
CA GLY A 218 -3.61 -11.77 -26.02
C GLY A 218 -2.72 -11.78 -24.78
N LEU A 219 -2.16 -10.63 -24.41
CA LEU A 219 -1.25 -10.51 -23.25
C LEU A 219 -2.01 -10.46 -21.92
N ILE A 220 -3.22 -9.89 -21.95
CA ILE A 220 -4.10 -9.76 -20.79
C ILE A 220 -5.55 -10.07 -21.17
N GLU A 221 -6.36 -10.37 -20.16
CA GLU A 221 -7.81 -10.50 -20.26
C GLU A 221 -8.51 -9.59 -19.25
N ARG A 222 -9.62 -8.95 -19.65
CA ARG A 222 -10.49 -8.22 -18.74
C ARG A 222 -11.59 -9.14 -18.21
N ILE A 223 -11.60 -9.37 -16.89
CA ILE A 223 -12.61 -10.19 -16.24
C ILE A 223 -13.67 -9.27 -15.60
N GLY A 224 -14.85 -9.18 -16.22
CA GLY A 224 -15.94 -8.35 -15.72
C GLY A 224 -15.57 -6.85 -15.64
N ARG A 225 -15.94 -6.19 -14.53
CA ARG A 225 -15.63 -4.76 -14.31
C ARG A 225 -14.45 -4.60 -13.35
N GLY A 226 -13.32 -4.12 -13.87
CA GLY A 226 -12.18 -3.67 -13.04
C GLY A 226 -11.21 -4.77 -12.59
N ARG A 227 -11.27 -5.98 -13.16
CA ARG A 227 -10.24 -7.02 -12.95
C ARG A 227 -9.49 -7.27 -14.25
N LEU A 228 -8.16 -7.39 -14.12
CA LEU A 228 -7.25 -7.73 -15.20
C LEU A 228 -6.52 -9.02 -14.84
N HIS A 229 -6.50 -9.97 -15.77
CA HIS A 229 -5.71 -11.19 -15.67
C HIS A 229 -4.58 -11.15 -16.68
N ILE A 230 -3.37 -11.53 -16.26
CA ILE A 230 -2.20 -11.61 -17.14
C ILE A 230 -2.18 -13.00 -17.76
N LEU A 231 -2.29 -13.08 -19.08
CA LEU A 231 -2.27 -14.33 -19.84
C LEU A 231 -0.85 -14.72 -20.26
N ASP A 232 -0.05 -13.73 -20.66
CA ASP A 232 1.33 -13.93 -21.10
C ASP A 232 2.28 -12.96 -20.37
N TYR A 233 2.90 -13.47 -19.32
CA TYR A 233 3.89 -12.73 -18.54
C TYR A 233 5.14 -12.40 -19.36
N GLY A 234 5.59 -13.32 -20.20
CA GLY A 234 6.80 -13.15 -21.01
C GLY A 234 6.62 -12.08 -22.09
N GLY A 235 5.47 -12.09 -22.77
CA GLY A 235 5.11 -11.08 -23.76
C GLY A 235 4.95 -9.69 -23.15
N LEU A 236 4.31 -9.56 -21.98
CA LEU A 236 4.25 -8.27 -21.26
C LEU A 236 5.64 -7.77 -20.87
N LYS A 237 6.50 -8.67 -20.38
CA LYS A 237 7.87 -8.32 -19.98
C LYS A 237 8.70 -7.87 -21.17
N ALA A 238 8.65 -8.57 -22.30
CA ALA A 238 9.35 -8.16 -23.52
C ALA A 238 8.91 -6.76 -24.01
N LEU A 239 7.62 -6.44 -23.88
CA LEU A 239 7.07 -5.15 -24.26
C LEU A 239 7.47 -4.02 -23.29
N TYR A 240 7.68 -4.35 -22.00
CA TYR A 240 8.26 -3.43 -21.03
C TYR A 240 9.77 -3.21 -21.25
N ASP A 241 10.53 -4.29 -21.43
CA ASP A 241 11.99 -4.26 -21.57
C ASP A 241 12.43 -3.67 -22.92
N GLY A 242 11.67 -3.88 -23.99
CA GLY A 242 11.97 -3.35 -25.34
C GLY A 242 11.96 -1.81 -25.45
N ASP A 243 11.57 -1.12 -24.38
CA ASP A 243 11.62 0.34 -24.24
C ASP A 243 12.80 0.82 -23.37
N ALA A 244 13.45 -0.07 -22.62
CA ALA A 244 14.59 0.24 -21.76
C ALA A 244 15.92 0.29 -22.54
N ASP A 245 15.93 -0.27 -23.75
CA ASP A 245 17.10 -0.38 -24.64
C ASP A 245 17.13 0.66 -25.78
N GLU A 246 16.18 1.62 -25.84
CA GLU A 246 16.14 2.76 -26.81
C GLU A 246 16.39 4.13 -26.17
#